data_AF-A0A0W0VHQ8-F1
#
_entry.id   AF-A0A0W0VHQ8-F1
#
_cell.length_a   1.000
_cell.length_b   1.000
_cell.length_c   1.000
_cell.angle_alpha   90.00
_cell.angle_beta   90.00
_cell.angle_gamma   90.00
#
_symmetry.space_group_name_H-M   'P 1'
#
loop_
_entity.id
_entity.type
_entity.pdbx_description
1 polymer ?
#
loop_
_entity_poly.entity_id
_entity_poly.type
_entity_poly.pdbx_seq_one_letter_code
_entity_poly.pdbx_strand_id
1 'polypeptide(L)'
;MQLKKYMLLLIILGVVFIAIGYYFWESFLYVHYLGGFDAYGLPVQLSYPGFSFFFYSWPLWGFPLLLALMIGVFLYLHLKIKDFEAIQEIKAKLEAQKNEMESLSLMHKARKNEMDVRLKNKYEQLQNEFTSLQSEYQRSLDFIEKLLEQMADGEKKEK
;
A
#
# COMPACT_ATOMS: atom_id res chain seq x y z
N MET A 1 6.37 15.78 18.46
CA MET A 1 6.94 15.82 19.83
C MET A 1 7.55 14.48 20.27
N GLN A 2 6.95 13.33 19.94
CA GLN A 2 7.46 12.02 20.35
C GLN A 2 8.79 11.63 19.67
N LEU A 3 8.97 11.92 18.38
CA LEU A 3 10.22 11.64 17.64
C LEU A 3 11.47 12.25 18.30
N LYS A 4 11.36 13.49 18.81
CA LYS A 4 12.46 14.17 19.53
C LYS A 4 12.79 13.50 20.88
N LYS A 5 11.80 12.92 21.57
CA LYS A 5 12.02 12.19 22.82
C LYS A 5 12.76 10.88 22.58
N TYR A 6 12.41 10.14 21.52
CA TYR A 6 13.13 8.91 21.14
C TYR A 6 14.57 9.18 20.73
N MET A 7 14.81 10.26 19.96
CA MET A 7 16.15 10.64 19.56
C MET A 7 17.03 11.02 20.76
N LEU A 8 16.47 11.76 21.73
CA LEU A 8 17.18 12.12 22.96
C LEU A 8 17.46 10.90 23.84
N LEU A 9 16.52 9.95 23.92
CA LEU A 9 16.70 8.70 24.66
C LEU A 9 17.81 7.84 24.05
N LEU A 10 17.88 7.75 22.71
CA LEU A 10 18.95 7.04 22.01
C LEU A 10 20.33 7.67 22.26
N ILE A 11 20.41 9.00 22.29
CA ILE A 11 21.67 9.70 22.60
C ILE A 11 22.10 9.39 24.03
N ILE A 12 21.19 9.48 25.01
CA ILE A 12 21.48 9.15 26.42
C ILE A 12 21.94 7.69 26.53
N LEU A 13 21.23 6.76 25.89
CA LEU A 13 21.58 5.35 25.91
C LEU A 13 22.98 5.12 25.32
N GLY A 14 23.29 5.80 24.21
CA GLY A 14 24.61 5.74 23.58
C GLY A 14 25.72 6.26 24.49
N VAL A 15 25.52 7.41 25.16
CA VAL A 15 26.50 7.98 26.09
C VAL A 15 26.73 7.06 27.30
N VAL A 16 25.65 6.53 27.89
CA VAL A 16 25.74 5.57 29.01
C VAL A 16 26.48 4.30 28.58
N PHE A 17 26.18 3.79 27.39
CA PHE A 17 26.82 2.59 26.86
C PHE A 17 28.32 2.80 26.58
N ILE A 18 28.72 3.96 26.06
CA ILE A 18 30.14 4.34 25.89
C ILE A 18 30.83 4.43 27.25
N ALA A 19 30.19 5.04 28.25
CA ALA A 19 30.76 5.13 29.60
C ALA A 19 30.95 3.75 30.25
N ILE A 20 29.98 2.84 30.09
CA ILE A 20 30.09 1.46 30.56
C ILE A 20 31.24 0.75 29.83
N GLY A 21 31.35 0.90 28.52
CA GLY A 21 32.43 0.31 27.74
C GLY A 21 33.82 0.79 28.16
N TYR A 22 33.96 2.10 28.40
CA TYR A 22 35.19 2.68 28.91
C TYR A 22 35.56 2.11 30.29
N TYR A 23 34.62 2.12 31.24
CA TYR A 23 34.85 1.64 32.60
C TYR A 23 35.13 0.14 32.65
N PHE A 24 34.46 -0.63 31.79
CA PHE A 24 34.75 -2.05 31.59
C PHE A 24 36.19 -2.24 31.14
N TRP A 25 36.65 -1.50 30.14
CA TRP A 25 38.01 -1.60 29.62
C TRP A 25 39.05 -1.25 30.67
N GLU A 26 38.84 -0.13 31.35
CA GLU A 26 39.72 0.35 32.42
C GLU A 26 39.83 -0.69 33.54
N SER A 27 38.69 -1.11 34.10
CA SER A 27 38.66 -2.08 35.19
C SER A 27 39.23 -3.43 34.78
N PHE A 28 38.87 -3.92 33.59
CA PHE A 28 39.34 -5.22 33.10
C PHE A 28 40.84 -5.22 32.85
N LEU A 29 41.35 -4.18 32.16
CA LEU A 29 42.79 -4.03 31.93
C LEU A 29 43.57 -3.87 33.22
N TYR A 30 43.04 -3.10 34.18
CA TYR A 30 43.72 -2.88 35.45
C TYR A 30 43.81 -4.16 36.27
N VAL A 31 42.70 -4.87 36.45
CA VAL A 31 42.62 -6.07 37.29
C VAL A 31 43.37 -7.26 36.69
N HIS A 32 43.44 -7.38 35.36
CA HIS A 32 43.98 -8.59 34.72
C HIS A 32 45.36 -8.38 34.06
N TYR A 33 45.80 -7.13 33.84
CA TYR A 33 47.00 -6.87 33.04
C TYR A 33 47.93 -5.79 33.60
N LEU A 34 47.40 -4.67 34.08
CA LEU A 34 48.19 -3.46 34.36
C LEU A 34 48.49 -3.22 35.85
N GLY A 35 47.68 -3.76 36.77
CA GLY A 35 47.69 -3.33 38.17
C GLY A 35 47.66 -4.49 39.16
N GLY A 36 48.82 -4.81 39.71
CA GLY A 36 48.93 -5.72 40.84
C GLY A 36 50.21 -5.44 41.63
N PHE A 37 50.08 -5.24 42.93
CA PHE A 37 51.20 -5.30 43.84
C PHE A 37 50.97 -6.48 44.80
N ASP A 38 52.03 -7.23 45.07
CA ASP A 38 52.07 -8.20 46.15
C ASP A 38 51.73 -7.51 47.49
N ALA A 39 51.34 -8.27 48.52
CA ALA A 39 51.36 -7.84 49.92
C ALA A 39 52.68 -7.16 50.34
N TYR A 40 53.80 -7.44 49.66
CA TYR A 40 55.10 -6.78 49.84
C TYR A 40 55.31 -5.51 48.99
N GLY A 41 54.32 -5.05 48.23
CA GLY A 41 54.41 -3.85 47.40
C GLY A 41 55.25 -4.02 46.12
N LEU A 42 55.57 -5.25 45.72
CA LEU A 42 56.29 -5.53 44.48
C LEU A 42 55.32 -5.66 43.30
N PRO A 43 55.64 -5.09 42.12
CA PRO A 43 54.77 -5.20 40.94
C PRO A 43 54.68 -6.66 40.49
N VAL A 44 53.47 -7.19 40.39
CA VAL A 44 53.19 -8.55 39.93
C VAL A 44 52.64 -8.49 38.52
N GLN A 45 53.27 -9.21 37.60
CA GLN A 45 52.73 -9.40 36.27
C GLN A 45 51.52 -10.35 36.34
N LEU A 46 50.33 -9.80 36.14
CA LEU A 46 49.06 -10.57 36.12
C LEU A 46 48.74 -11.13 34.72
N SER A 47 49.46 -10.67 33.69
CA SER A 47 49.23 -11.09 32.32
C SER A 47 49.82 -12.48 32.02
N TYR A 48 49.03 -13.30 31.31
CA TYR A 48 49.45 -14.64 30.90
C TYR A 48 50.60 -14.61 29.88
N PRO A 49 51.58 -15.53 29.96
CA PRO A 49 52.71 -15.55 29.04
C PRO A 49 52.37 -16.16 27.66
N GLY A 50 53.00 -15.64 26.62
CA GLY A 50 52.96 -16.20 25.27
C GLY A 50 51.55 -16.23 24.65
N PHE A 51 51.23 -17.32 23.94
CA PHE A 51 49.95 -17.44 23.21
C PHE A 51 48.73 -17.55 24.12
N SER A 52 48.90 -17.95 25.39
CA SER A 52 47.78 -18.07 26.33
C SER A 52 47.11 -16.72 26.64
N PHE A 53 47.85 -15.61 26.54
CA PHE A 53 47.31 -14.26 26.56
C PHE A 53 46.15 -14.08 25.58
N PHE A 54 46.28 -14.59 24.36
CA PHE A 54 45.25 -14.47 23.33
C PHE A 54 44.02 -15.35 23.54
N PHE A 55 43.96 -16.19 24.57
CA PHE A 55 42.72 -16.89 24.93
C PHE A 55 42.07 -16.25 26.14
N TYR A 56 42.87 -15.83 27.13
CA TYR A 56 42.36 -15.19 28.33
C TYR A 56 41.94 -13.73 28.12
N SER A 57 42.55 -13.04 27.16
CA SER A 57 42.20 -11.68 26.78
C SER A 57 40.96 -11.59 25.89
N TRP A 58 40.17 -12.67 25.76
CA TRP A 58 38.97 -12.72 24.91
C TRP A 58 37.95 -11.60 25.10
N PRO A 59 37.78 -11.02 26.30
CA PRO A 59 36.86 -9.90 26.44
C PRO A 59 37.35 -8.63 25.70
N LEU A 60 38.67 -8.47 25.48
CA LEU A 60 39.25 -7.32 24.77
C LEU A 60 38.95 -7.31 23.26
N TRP A 61 38.64 -8.44 22.64
CA TRP A 61 38.20 -8.48 21.24
C TRP A 61 36.75 -8.93 21.08
N GLY A 62 36.21 -9.69 22.02
CA GLY A 62 34.80 -10.08 22.04
C GLY A 62 33.88 -8.87 22.22
N PHE A 63 34.23 -7.93 23.10
CA PHE A 63 33.38 -6.76 23.36
C PHE A 63 33.23 -5.83 22.14
N PRO A 64 34.29 -5.42 21.42
CA PRO A 64 34.16 -4.61 20.21
C PRO A 64 33.39 -5.32 19.10
N LEU A 65 33.53 -6.64 18.97
CA LEU A 65 32.77 -7.44 18.01
C LEU A 65 31.28 -7.45 18.34
N LEU A 66 30.93 -7.65 19.62
CA LEU A 66 29.54 -7.58 20.08
C LEU A 66 28.95 -6.17 19.87
N LEU A 67 29.76 -5.15 20.11
CA LEU A 67 29.39 -3.75 19.90
C LEU A 67 29.14 -3.44 18.42
N ALA A 68 30.03 -3.92 17.53
CA ALA A 68 29.85 -3.81 16.09
C ALA A 68 28.59 -4.55 15.61
N LEU A 69 28.32 -5.74 16.16
CA LEU A 69 27.11 -6.51 15.85
C LEU A 69 25.85 -5.76 16.29
N MET A 70 25.84 -5.22 17.51
CA MET A 70 24.74 -4.40 18.03
C MET A 70 24.45 -3.17 17.15
N ILE A 71 25.50 -2.46 16.73
CA ILE A 71 25.38 -1.33 15.81
C ILE A 71 24.84 -1.79 14.45
N GLY A 72 25.36 -2.91 13.92
CA GLY A 72 24.89 -3.49 12.66
C GLY A 72 23.40 -3.83 12.69
N VAL A 73 22.94 -4.49 13.75
CA VAL A 73 21.52 -4.81 13.95
C VAL A 73 20.68 -3.54 14.06
N PHE A 74 21.15 -2.56 14.82
CA PHE A 74 20.45 -1.28 14.97
C PHE A 74 20.29 -0.55 13.62
N LEU A 75 21.36 -0.46 12.83
CA LEU A 75 21.32 0.15 11.50
C LEU A 75 20.41 -0.62 10.54
N TYR A 76 20.47 -1.95 10.56
CA TYR A 76 19.60 -2.80 9.74
C TYR A 76 18.12 -2.56 10.04
N LEU A 77 17.75 -2.57 11.32
CA LEU A 77 16.38 -2.29 11.76
C LEU A 77 15.95 -0.88 11.37
N HIS A 78 16.82 0.11 11.57
CA HIS A 78 16.51 1.50 11.23
C HIS A 78 16.24 1.70 9.74
N LEU A 79 17.00 1.04 8.87
CA LEU A 79 16.77 1.06 7.43
C LEU A 79 15.45 0.36 7.06
N LYS A 80 15.18 -0.80 7.64
CA LYS A 80 13.94 -1.55 7.38
C LYS A 80 12.66 -0.84 7.81
N ILE A 81 12.71 -0.07 8.89
CA ILE A 81 11.54 0.72 9.34
C ILE A 81 11.16 1.77 8.28
N LYS A 82 12.13 2.45 7.66
CA LYS A 82 11.87 3.44 6.61
C LYS A 82 11.24 2.79 5.37
N ASP A 83 11.74 1.62 4.97
CA ASP A 83 11.17 0.87 3.85
C ASP A 83 9.71 0.45 4.14
N PHE A 84 9.42 0.09 5.39
CA PHE A 84 8.08 -0.34 5.78
C PHE A 84 7.06 0.80 5.74
N GLU A 85 7.43 2.00 6.21
CA GLU A 85 6.59 3.20 6.10
C GLU A 85 6.29 3.55 4.63
N ALA A 86 7.32 3.51 3.77
CA ALA A 86 7.14 3.75 2.34
C ALA A 86 6.22 2.71 1.68
N ILE A 87 6.32 1.43 2.06
CA ILE A 87 5.45 0.36 1.55
C ILE A 87 4.00 0.59 1.99
N GLN A 88 3.75 1.04 3.22
CA GLN A 88 2.39 1.33 3.68
C GLN A 88 1.77 2.50 2.91
N GLU A 89 2.53 3.56 2.64
CA GLU A 89 2.05 4.68 1.85
C GLU A 89 1.67 4.26 0.42
N ILE A 90 2.52 3.42 -0.21
CA ILE A 90 2.24 2.89 -1.55
C ILE A 90 0.98 2.02 -1.54
N LYS A 91 0.81 1.16 -0.52
CA LYS A 91 -0.41 0.33 -0.38
C LYS A 91 -1.66 1.18 -0.23
N ALA A 92 -1.62 2.23 0.61
CA ALA A 92 -2.75 3.12 0.80
C ALA A 92 -3.12 3.86 -0.50
N LYS A 93 -2.13 4.34 -1.26
CA LYS A 93 -2.36 4.96 -2.58
C LYS A 93 -2.96 3.98 -3.58
N LEU A 94 -2.45 2.75 -3.62
CA LEU A 94 -2.95 1.72 -4.52
C LEU A 94 -4.40 1.33 -4.20
N GLU A 95 -4.74 1.24 -2.92
CA GLU A 95 -6.10 0.93 -2.47
C GLU A 95 -7.08 2.08 -2.79
N ALA A 96 -6.64 3.33 -2.60
CA ALA A 96 -7.42 4.50 -3.02
C ALA A 96 -7.69 4.50 -4.54
N GLN A 97 -6.66 4.26 -5.35
CA GLN A 97 -6.81 4.16 -6.81
C GLN A 97 -7.73 3.01 -7.23
N LYS A 98 -7.63 1.85 -6.56
CA LYS A 98 -8.51 0.71 -6.83
C LYS A 98 -9.97 1.06 -6.55
N ASN A 99 -10.25 1.71 -5.42
CA ASN A 99 -11.61 2.11 -5.04
C ASN A 99 -12.17 3.16 -6.02
N GLU A 100 -11.34 4.11 -6.46
CA GLU A 100 -11.73 5.08 -7.47
C GLU A 100 -12.08 4.39 -8.80
N MET A 101 -11.23 3.46 -9.25
CA MET A 101 -11.45 2.71 -10.49
C MET A 101 -12.71 1.83 -10.43
N GLU A 102 -12.99 1.22 -9.27
CA GLU A 102 -14.20 0.45 -9.03
C GLU A 102 -15.45 1.34 -9.05
N SER A 103 -15.38 2.54 -8.45
CA SER A 103 -16.48 3.51 -8.48
C SER A 103 -16.79 3.98 -9.91
N LEU A 104 -15.75 4.25 -10.72
CA LEU A 104 -15.88 4.64 -12.12
C LEU A 104 -16.48 3.51 -12.95
N SER A 105 -16.06 2.26 -12.71
CA SER A 105 -16.63 1.07 -13.36
C SER A 105 -18.13 0.93 -13.07
N LEU A 106 -18.54 1.10 -11.81
CA LEU A 106 -19.95 1.05 -11.41
C LEU A 106 -20.76 2.17 -12.06
N MET A 107 -20.24 3.41 -12.07
CA MET A 107 -20.90 4.53 -12.78
C MET A 107 -21.03 4.25 -14.27
N HIS A 108 -20.00 3.69 -14.89
CA HIS A 108 -20.01 3.41 -16.31
C HIS A 108 -21.04 2.32 -16.66
N LYS A 109 -21.16 1.29 -15.83
CA LYS A 109 -22.17 0.23 -15.95
C LYS A 109 -23.59 0.78 -15.76
N ALA A 110 -23.80 1.65 -14.78
CA ALA A 110 -25.08 2.32 -14.55
C ALA A 110 -25.49 3.17 -15.77
N ARG A 111 -24.56 3.98 -16.29
CA ARG A 111 -24.80 4.82 -17.47
C ARG A 111 -25.11 4.01 -18.73
N LYS A 112 -24.44 2.86 -18.91
CA LYS A 112 -24.72 1.95 -20.02
C LYS A 112 -26.13 1.38 -19.91
N ASN A 113 -26.52 0.90 -18.73
CA ASN A 113 -27.88 0.41 -18.49
C ASN A 113 -28.94 1.49 -18.75
N GLU A 114 -28.71 2.73 -18.33
CA GLU A 114 -29.63 3.84 -18.63
C GLU A 114 -29.77 4.10 -20.13
N MET A 115 -28.67 4.06 -20.88
CA MET A 115 -28.70 4.19 -22.34
C MET A 115 -29.48 3.04 -22.98
N ASP A 116 -29.24 1.81 -22.56
CA ASP A 116 -29.91 0.62 -23.11
C ASP A 116 -31.44 0.71 -22.86
N VAL A 117 -31.86 1.13 -21.67
CA VAL A 117 -33.28 1.37 -21.34
C VAL A 117 -33.87 2.49 -22.21
N ARG A 118 -33.16 3.61 -22.38
CA ARG A 118 -33.61 4.70 -23.25
C ARG A 118 -33.73 4.26 -24.71
N LEU A 119 -32.78 3.46 -25.20
CA LEU A 119 -32.82 2.93 -26.57
C LEU A 119 -34.04 2.03 -26.75
N LYS A 120 -34.28 1.14 -25.79
CA LYS A 120 -35.44 0.23 -25.81
C LYS A 120 -36.76 1.00 -25.84
N ASN A 121 -36.91 2.02 -25.00
CA ASN A 121 -38.12 2.85 -24.97
C ASN A 121 -38.34 3.58 -26.30
N LYS A 122 -37.27 4.13 -26.91
CA LYS A 122 -37.36 4.76 -28.25
C LYS A 122 -37.77 3.76 -29.33
N TYR A 123 -37.24 2.54 -29.26
CA TYR A 123 -37.61 1.48 -30.19
C TYR A 123 -39.09 1.10 -30.07
N GLU A 124 -39.59 0.91 -28.84
CA GLU A 124 -41.01 0.63 -28.58
C GLU A 124 -41.92 1.78 -29.05
N GLN A 125 -41.53 3.03 -28.81
CA GLN A 125 -42.26 4.20 -29.34
C GLN A 125 -42.33 4.19 -30.86
N LEU A 126 -41.19 3.99 -31.53
CA LEU A 126 -41.12 3.97 -32.99
C LEU A 126 -41.96 2.81 -33.58
N GLN A 127 -41.97 1.66 -32.92
CA GLN A 127 -42.77 0.51 -33.33
C GLN A 127 -44.28 0.78 -33.21
N ASN A 128 -44.70 1.46 -32.15
CA ASN A 128 -46.09 1.86 -31.96
C ASN A 128 -46.52 2.90 -33.01
N GLU A 129 -45.69 3.90 -33.27
CA GLU A 129 -45.93 4.91 -34.33
C GLU A 129 -46.05 4.25 -35.70
N PHE A 130 -45.16 3.32 -36.03
CA PHE A 130 -45.20 2.59 -37.29
C PHE A 130 -46.49 1.78 -37.44
N THR A 131 -46.93 1.11 -36.37
CA THR A 131 -48.17 0.31 -36.37
C THR A 131 -49.40 1.21 -36.51
N SER A 132 -49.41 2.36 -35.83
CA SER A 132 -50.48 3.37 -35.97
C SER A 132 -50.56 3.87 -37.40
N LEU A 133 -49.42 4.24 -37.99
CA LEU A 133 -49.34 4.74 -39.36
C LEU A 133 -49.80 3.68 -40.38
N GLN A 134 -49.42 2.41 -40.17
CA GLN A 134 -49.89 1.31 -41.01
C GLN A 134 -51.41 1.13 -40.92
N SER A 135 -51.98 1.25 -39.71
CA SER A 135 -53.43 1.17 -39.52
C SER A 135 -54.16 2.34 -40.18
N GLU A 136 -53.65 3.56 -40.07
CA GLU A 136 -54.20 4.75 -40.73
C GLU A 136 -54.12 4.64 -42.26
N TYR A 137 -53.00 4.14 -42.77
CA TYR A 137 -52.82 3.89 -44.20
C TYR A 137 -53.84 2.87 -44.72
N GLN A 138 -54.04 1.75 -44.01
CA GLN A 138 -55.05 0.76 -44.37
C GLN A 138 -56.45 1.35 -44.36
N ARG A 139 -56.80 2.13 -43.32
CA ARG A 139 -58.09 2.81 -43.24
C ARG A 139 -58.31 3.79 -44.40
N SER A 140 -57.26 4.48 -44.83
CA SER A 140 -57.30 5.37 -45.99
C SER A 140 -57.56 4.59 -47.28
N LEU A 141 -56.90 3.44 -47.48
CA LEU A 141 -57.16 2.55 -48.62
C LEU A 141 -58.60 2.04 -48.64
N ASP A 142 -59.10 1.51 -47.52
CA ASP A 142 -60.48 1.02 -47.41
C ASP A 142 -61.50 2.13 -47.69
N PHE A 143 -61.19 3.38 -47.31
CA PHE A 143 -62.03 4.53 -47.58
C PHE A 143 -62.03 4.90 -49.07
N ILE A 144 -60.87 4.90 -49.72
CA ILE A 144 -60.76 5.13 -51.17
C ILE A 144 -61.51 4.04 -51.94
N GLU A 145 -61.39 2.78 -51.52
CA GLU A 145 -62.09 1.65 -52.14
C GLU A 145 -63.62 1.82 -52.04
N LYS A 146 -64.14 2.19 -50.87
CA LYS A 146 -65.58 2.51 -50.71
C LYS A 146 -66.04 3.67 -51.58
N LEU A 147 -65.23 4.71 -51.75
CA LEU A 147 -65.56 5.83 -52.66
C LEU A 147 -65.61 5.37 -54.12
N LEU A 148 -64.68 4.52 -54.54
CA LEU A 148 -64.67 3.95 -55.89
C LEU A 148 -65.89 3.06 -56.13
N GLU A 149 -66.27 2.21 -55.17
CA GLU A 149 -67.48 1.39 -55.24
C GLU A 149 -68.75 2.24 -55.37
N GLN A 150 -68.88 3.32 -54.57
CA GLN A 150 -70.03 4.22 -54.66
C GLN A 150 -70.15 4.91 -56.02
N MET A 151 -69.03 5.32 -56.63
CA MET A 151 -69.04 5.91 -57.97
C MET A 151 -69.46 4.88 -59.03
N ALA A 152 -68.96 3.65 -58.94
CA ALA A 152 -69.31 2.57 -59.86
C ALA A 152 -70.78 2.13 -59.77
N ASP A 153 -71.37 2.16 -58.57
CA ASP A 153 -72.80 1.84 -58.37
C ASP A 153 -73.74 3.00 -58.76
N GLY A 154 -73.26 4.25 -58.67
CA GLY A 154 -73.96 5.44 -59.19
C GLY A 154 -74.10 5.40 -60.71
N GLU A 155 -73.04 5.02 -61.44
CA GLU A 155 -73.08 4.86 -62.90
C GLU A 155 -74.01 3.74 -63.37
N LYS A 156 -74.27 2.71 -62.55
CA LYS A 156 -75.21 1.62 -62.87
C LYS A 156 -76.68 1.99 -62.70
N LYS A 157 -77.01 3.06 -61.96
CA LYS A 157 -78.40 3.51 -61.73
C LYS A 157 -78.88 4.55 -62.74
N GLU A 158 -77.98 5.11 -63.56
CA GLU A 158 -78.31 6.05 -64.65
C GLU A 158 -78.39 5.38 -66.04
N LYS A 159 -78.28 4.05 -66.13
CA LYS A 159 -78.58 3.26 -67.33
C LYS A 159 -79.85 2.44 -67.12
#